data_AF-A0A2N3F2H1-F1
#
_entry.id   AF-A0A2N3F2H1-F1
#
_cell.length_a   1.000
_cell.length_b   1.000
_cell.length_c   1.000
_cell.angle_alpha   90.00
_cell.angle_beta   90.00
_cell.angle_gamma   90.00
#
_symmetry.space_group_name_H-M   'P 1'
#
loop_
_entity.id
_entity.type
_entity.pdbx_description
1 polymer ?
#
loop_
_entity_poly.entity_id
_entity_poly.type
_entity_poly.pdbx_seq_one_letter_code
_entity_poly.pdbx_strand_id
1 'polypeptide(L)' 'MRPASVVALGGGHGLYTSLSALRLVTGDLTAVVTVADDGGSSGRLREEMGIVPPGDLRMALSALCEDSEWGRAWRDV' A
#
# COMPACT_ATOMS: atom_id res chain seq x y z
N MET A 1 -22.81 -16.84 -0.96
CA MET A 1 -22.25 -16.00 -2.04
C MET A 1 -20.74 -16.06 -1.94
N ARG A 2 -20.03 -16.08 -3.07
CA ARG A 2 -18.56 -15.89 -3.04
C ARG A 2 -18.26 -14.44 -2.67
N PRO A 3 -17.22 -14.17 -1.86
CA PRO A 3 -16.78 -12.80 -1.61
C PRO A 3 -16.43 -12.12 -2.95
N ALA A 4 -16.71 -10.82 -3.06
CA ALA A 4 -16.38 -10.07 -4.26
C ALA A 4 -14.86 -9.90 -4.36
N SER A 5 -14.27 -10.32 -5.48
CA SER A 5 -12.87 -10.06 -5.80
C SER A 5 -12.72 -8.59 -6.21
N VAL A 6 -11.84 -7.85 -5.52
CA VAL A 6 -11.64 -6.42 -5.77
C VAL A 6 -10.18 -6.14 -6.14
N VAL A 7 -9.98 -5.36 -7.20
CA VAL A 7 -8.68 -4.83 -7.60
C VAL A 7 -8.71 -3.31 -7.48
N ALA A 8 -7.83 -2.74 -6.67
CA ALA A 8 -7.66 -1.29 -6.53
C ALA A 8 -6.34 -0.86 -7.18
N LEU A 9 -6.40 0.14 -8.07
CA LEU A 9 -5.23 0.70 -8.75
C LEU A 9 -4.98 2.13 -8.28
N GLY A 10 -3.73 2.46 -7.95
CA GLY A 10 -3.39 3.84 -7.57
C GLY A 10 -2.06 3.99 -6.85
N GLY A 11 -1.99 5.00 -6.00
CA GLY A 11 -0.83 5.35 -5.19
C GLY A 11 -1.22 6.25 -4.01
N GLY A 12 -0.24 6.60 -3.19
CA GLY A 12 -0.36 7.56 -2.11
C GLY A 12 -1.47 7.30 -1.08
N HIS A 13 -1.88 8.39 -0.43
CA HIS A 13 -2.91 8.43 0.60
C HIS A 13 -4.30 8.03 0.09
N GLY A 14 -4.59 8.27 -1.18
CA GLY A 14 -5.86 7.89 -1.80
C GLY A 14 -6.02 6.38 -1.83
N LEU A 15 -5.02 5.67 -2.36
CA LEU A 15 -5.03 4.21 -2.36
C LEU A 15 -5.02 3.63 -0.94
N TYR A 16 -4.20 4.20 -0.03
CA TYR A 16 -4.19 3.80 1.39
C TYR A 16 -5.59 3.81 2.03
N THR A 17 -6.32 4.92 1.83
CA THR A 17 -7.67 5.10 2.39
C THR A 17 -8.65 4.09 1.77
N SER A 18 -8.60 3.91 0.45
CA SER A 18 -9.44 2.94 -0.25
C SER A 18 -9.19 1.50 0.21
N LEU A 19 -7.93 1.07 0.31
CA LEU A 19 -7.57 -0.27 0.78
C LEU A 19 -8.01 -0.52 2.22
N SER A 20 -7.83 0.48 3.11
CA SER A 20 -8.24 0.41 4.51
C SER A 20 -9.76 0.23 4.67
N ALA A 21 -10.55 0.83 3.78
CA ALA A 21 -12.00 0.63 3.75
C ALA A 21 -12.40 -0.70 3.10
N LEU A 22 -11.78 -1.06 1.97
CA LEU A 22 -12.13 -2.26 1.19
C LEU A 22 -11.88 -3.56 1.94
N ARG A 23 -10.84 -3.63 2.79
CA ARG A 23 -10.59 -4.79 3.66
C ARG A 23 -11.69 -5.07 4.68
N LEU A 24 -12.57 -4.10 4.95
CA LEU A 24 -13.76 -4.30 5.78
C LEU A 24 -14.92 -4.96 5.01
N VAL A 25 -14.85 -4.94 3.67
CA VAL A 25 -15.93 -5.40 2.78
C VAL A 25 -15.61 -6.78 2.19
N THR A 26 -14.35 -7.04 1.85
CA THR A 26 -13.92 -8.33 1.27
C THR A 26 -12.53 -8.74 1.76
N GLY A 27 -12.32 -10.05 1.87
CA GLY A 27 -11.00 -10.65 2.09
C GLY A 27 -10.23 -10.95 0.80
N ASP A 28 -10.86 -10.77 -0.38
CA ASP A 28 -10.23 -10.99 -1.68
C ASP A 28 -9.93 -9.63 -2.35
N LEU A 29 -8.84 -9.01 -1.89
CA LEU A 29 -8.42 -7.66 -2.28
C LEU A 29 -7.00 -7.69 -2.84
N THR A 30 -6.83 -7.13 -4.03
CA THR A 30 -5.53 -6.93 -4.69
C THR A 30 -5.27 -5.44 -4.91
N ALA A 31 -4.06 -4.98 -4.58
CA ALA A 31 -3.61 -3.62 -4.86
C ALA A 31 -2.59 -3.62 -6.01
N VAL A 32 -2.81 -2.77 -7.02
CA VAL A 32 -1.83 -2.46 -8.06
C VAL A 32 -1.32 -1.04 -7.79
N VAL A 33 -0.06 -0.94 -7.41
CA VAL A 33 0.52 0.30 -6.88
C VAL A 33 1.48 0.93 -7.90
N THR A 34 1.34 2.23 -8.13
CA THR A 34 2.30 2.98 -8.94
C THR A 34 3.66 3.07 -8.26
N VAL A 35 4.73 3.01 -9.05
CA VAL A 35 6.11 3.23 -8.62
C VAL A 35 6.77 4.37 -9.43
N ALA A 36 5.94 5.26 -9.96
CA ALA A 36 6.40 6.37 -10.79
C ALA A 36 6.92 7.57 -9.97
N ASP A 37 6.54 7.66 -8.69
CA ASP A 37 6.84 8.81 -7.81
C ASP A 37 8.34 9.10 -7.69
N ASP A 38 8.77 10.28 -8.10
CA ASP A 38 10.16 10.72 -8.06
C ASP A 38 10.43 11.84 -7.03
N GLY A 39 9.42 12.19 -6.22
CA GLY A 39 9.52 13.24 -5.21
C GLY A 39 9.96 12.76 -3.81
N GLY A 40 10.42 13.71 -2.99
CA GLY A 40 10.61 13.52 -1.54
C GLY A 40 11.72 12.53 -1.16
N SER A 41 11.51 11.75 -0.09
CA SER A 41 12.46 10.71 0.35
C SER A 41 12.55 9.55 -0.65
N SER A 42 11.45 9.23 -1.33
CA SER A 42 11.42 8.17 -2.35
C SER A 42 12.27 8.51 -3.57
N GLY A 43 12.25 9.78 -4.01
CA GLY A 43 13.15 10.29 -5.05
C GLY A 43 14.63 10.15 -4.68
N ARG A 44 15.01 10.55 -3.46
CA ARG A 44 16.39 10.41 -2.98
C ARG A 44 16.86 8.96 -2.94
N LEU A 45 16.03 8.04 -2.42
CA LEU A 45 16.37 6.61 -2.37
C LEU A 45 16.53 6.01 -3.78
N ARG A 46 15.72 6.46 -4.74
CA ARG A 46 15.85 6.06 -6.15
C ARG A 46 17.18 6.56 -6.74
N GLU A 47 17.56 7.80 -6.46
CA GLU A 47 18.84 8.37 -6.93
C GLU A 47 20.06 7.70 -6.28
N GLU A 48 20.01 7.46 -4.97
CA GLU A 48 21.13 6.92 -4.19
C GLU A 48 21.32 5.40 -4.39
N MET A 49 20.23 4.64 -4.53
CA MET A 49 20.28 3.17 -4.53
C MET A 49 19.81 2.52 -5.84
N GLY A 50 19.34 3.29 -6.83
CA GLY A 50 18.87 2.75 -8.12
C GLY A 50 17.64 1.84 -8.01
N ILE A 51 16.89 1.93 -6.91
CA ILE A 51 15.68 1.14 -6.65
C ILE A 51 14.42 1.88 -7.12
N VAL A 52 13.32 1.13 -7.30
CA VAL A 52 12.02 1.76 -7.50
C VAL A 52 11.60 2.55 -6.24
N PRO A 53 10.92 3.69 -6.40
CA PRO A 53 10.38 4.49 -5.30
C PRO A 53 9.53 3.65 -4.34
N PRO A 54 9.94 3.48 -3.06
CA PRO A 54 9.26 2.54 -2.17
C PRO A 54 8.04 3.13 -1.47
N GLY A 55 7.85 4.47 -1.50
CA GLY A 55 6.88 5.17 -0.65
C GLY A 55 5.44 4.70 -0.78
N ASP A 56 4.94 4.66 -2.02
CA ASP A 56 3.56 4.26 -2.30
C ASP A 56 3.32 2.77 -2.04
N LEU A 57 4.30 1.93 -2.38
CA LEU A 57 4.26 0.51 -2.08
C LEU A 57 4.19 0.27 -0.57
N ARG A 58 5.02 0.99 0.21
CA ARG A 58 5.01 0.93 1.67
C ARG A 58 3.65 1.31 2.23
N MET A 59 3.06 2.41 1.76
CA MET A 59 1.72 2.82 2.20
C MET A 59 0.66 1.76 1.90
N ALA A 60 0.66 1.17 0.69
CA ALA A 60 -0.28 0.11 0.35
C ALA A 60 -0.13 -1.12 1.25
N LEU A 61 1.11 -1.52 1.58
CA LEU A 61 1.39 -2.61 2.51
C LEU A 61 0.87 -2.29 3.93
N SER A 62 1.17 -1.10 4.45
CA SER A 62 0.69 -0.65 5.77
C SER A 62 -0.85 -0.66 5.87
N ALA A 63 -1.56 -0.32 4.79
CA ALA A 63 -3.03 -0.36 4.73
C ALA A 63 -3.59 -1.79 4.85
N LEU A 64 -2.86 -2.77 4.31
CA LEU A 64 -3.24 -4.17 4.26
C LEU A 64 -2.73 -4.99 5.44
N CYS A 65 -1.88 -4.43 6.31
CA CYS A 65 -1.44 -5.08 7.55
C CYS A 65 -2.63 -5.42 8.45
N GLU A 66 -2.68 -6.66 8.93
CA GLU A 66 -3.68 -7.13 9.88
C GLU A 66 -3.72 -6.29 11.17
N ASP A 67 -4.84 -6.31 11.89
CA ASP A 67 -4.97 -5.61 13.19
C ASP A 67 -4.49 -6.45 14.38
N SER A 68 -3.56 -7.37 14.17
CA SER A 68 -2.81 -8.02 15.26
C SER A 68 -1.77 -7.05 15.84
N GLU A 69 -1.19 -7.36 17.00
CA GLU A 69 -0.03 -6.61 17.50
C GLU A 69 1.13 -6.61 16.51
N TRP A 70 1.35 -7.75 15.85
CA TRP A 70 2.38 -7.90 14.83
C TRP A 70 2.08 -7.05 13.60
N GLY A 71 0.84 -7.08 13.10
CA GLY A 71 0.45 -6.28 11.95
C GLY A 71 0.48 -4.77 12.24
N ARG A 72 0.14 -4.34 13.45
CA ARG A 72 0.32 -2.95 13.89
C ARG A 72 1.80 -2.55 13.94
N ALA A 73 2.66 -3.41 14.49
CA ALA A 73 4.10 -3.15 14.50
C ALA A 73 4.66 -2.93 13.09
N TRP A 74 4.24 -3.74 12.12
CA TRP A 74 4.67 -3.59 10.71
C TRP A 74 4.04 -2.40 9.99
N ARG A 75 2.82 -2.00 10.37
CA ARG A 75 2.16 -0.81 9.81
C ARG A 75 2.96 0.46 10.09
N ASP A 76 3.55 0.54 11.29
CA ASP A 76 4.13 1.76 11.85
C ASP A 76 5.66 1.89 11.60
N VAL A 77 6.28 0.91 10.95
CA VAL A 77 7.68 0.94 10.49
C VAL A 77 7.85 1.75 9.20
#